data_AF-A0A2T0SPJ4-F1
#
_entry.id   AF-A0A2T0SPJ4-F1
#
_cell.length_a   1.000
_cell.length_b   1.000
_cell.length_c   1.000
_cell.angle_alpha   90.00
_cell.angle_beta   90.00
_cell.angle_gamma   90.00
#
_symmetry.space_group_name_H-M   'P 1'
#
loop_
_entity.id
_entity.type
_entity.pdbx_description
1 polymer ?
#
loop_
_entity_poly.entity_id
_entity_poly.type
_entity_poly.pdbx_seq_one_letter_code
_entity_poly.pdbx_strand_id
1 'polypeptide(L)'
;MDCDGSIESCQIKFTVDKIDINPACQTNSVPPAAGNKTVVLTVSMTTGTLSETGAALVDTIWNPTSLKSLSPDGSVADAVPGRCLSEAGKFPFAVLPNAKHTGTVEVEVPESATSIASTHPVREDGGRGWVWPIG
;
A
#
# COMPACT_ATOMS: atom_id res chain seq x y z
N MET A 1 8.85 0.15 17.30
CA MET A 1 9.07 0.22 15.84
C MET A 1 10.57 0.12 15.62
N ASP A 2 11.05 -0.58 14.59
CA ASP A 2 12.48 -0.77 14.36
C ASP A 2 13.17 0.52 13.86
N CYS A 3 12.98 1.63 14.58
CA CYS A 3 13.48 2.97 14.30
C CYS A 3 13.64 3.73 15.63
N ASP A 4 14.64 4.60 15.75
CA ASP A 4 14.87 5.49 16.89
C ASP A 4 14.44 6.95 16.64
N GLY A 5 13.65 7.18 15.59
CA GLY A 5 13.16 8.50 15.21
C GLY A 5 13.89 9.14 14.03
N SER A 6 14.95 8.50 13.50
CA SER A 6 15.55 8.86 12.21
C SER A 6 15.24 7.85 11.11
N ILE A 7 15.09 8.29 9.86
CA ILE A 7 14.91 7.37 8.72
C ILE A 7 16.13 6.45 8.54
N GLU A 8 17.32 6.89 8.95
CA GLU A 8 18.53 6.08 8.83
C GLU A 8 18.55 4.90 9.80
N SER A 9 17.98 5.07 10.99
CA SER A 9 17.83 4.00 11.99
C SER A 9 16.79 2.95 11.61
N CYS A 10 15.91 3.26 10.65
CA CYS A 10 14.77 2.41 10.34
C CYS A 10 15.19 1.10 9.64
N GLN A 11 14.81 -0.03 10.24
CA GLN A 11 14.99 -1.35 9.62
C GLN A 11 13.95 -1.62 8.52
N ILE A 12 12.87 -0.84 8.44
CA ILE A 12 11.93 -0.89 7.32
C ILE A 12 11.89 0.50 6.70
N LYS A 13 12.30 0.60 5.44
CA LYS A 13 12.24 1.83 4.64
C LYS A 13 11.40 1.54 3.41
N PHE A 14 10.46 2.40 3.06
CA PHE A 14 9.65 2.21 1.86
C PHE A 14 9.28 3.54 1.21
N THR A 15 8.91 3.46 -0.05
CA THR A 15 8.49 4.58 -0.89
C THR A 15 7.28 4.19 -1.74
N VAL A 16 6.46 5.18 -2.05
CA VAL A 16 5.57 5.15 -3.21
C VAL A 16 6.27 5.94 -4.30
N ASP A 17 6.80 5.23 -5.28
CA ASP A 17 7.63 5.80 -6.35
C ASP A 17 6.77 6.43 -7.44
N LYS A 18 5.57 5.86 -7.68
CA LYS A 18 4.61 6.34 -8.67
C LYS A 18 3.19 5.95 -8.28
N ILE A 19 2.24 6.79 -8.63
CA ILE A 19 0.80 6.51 -8.52
C ILE A 19 0.17 6.68 -9.90
N ASP A 20 -0.49 5.64 -10.40
CA ASP A 20 -1.30 5.68 -11.62
C ASP A 20 -2.78 5.52 -11.26
N ILE A 21 -3.63 6.36 -11.84
CA ILE A 21 -5.08 6.38 -11.59
C ILE A 21 -5.78 6.01 -12.90
N ASN A 22 -6.69 5.04 -12.83
CA ASN A 22 -7.39 4.47 -13.98
C ASN A 22 -6.45 4.13 -15.16
N PRO A 23 -5.38 3.35 -14.92
CA PRO A 23 -4.57 2.85 -16.02
C PRO A 23 -5.43 1.97 -16.94
N ALA A 24 -5.04 1.86 -18.21
CA ALA A 24 -5.69 0.94 -19.13
C ALA A 24 -5.52 -0.51 -18.63
N CYS A 25 -6.62 -1.23 -18.47
CA CYS A 25 -6.56 -2.63 -18.05
C CYS A 25 -5.96 -3.52 -19.14
N GLN A 26 -5.24 -4.55 -18.72
CA GLN A 26 -4.65 -5.52 -19.64
C GLN A 26 -5.74 -6.42 -20.23
N THR A 27 -5.44 -7.06 -21.37
CA THR A 27 -6.36 -7.99 -22.03
C THR A 27 -6.79 -9.10 -21.07
N ASN A 28 -8.10 -9.36 -20.99
CA ASN A 28 -8.74 -10.33 -20.08
C ASN A 28 -8.70 -9.97 -18.58
N SER A 29 -8.37 -8.72 -18.24
CA SER A 29 -8.46 -8.20 -16.87
C SER A 29 -9.85 -7.62 -16.58
N VAL A 30 -10.15 -7.37 -15.30
CA VAL A 30 -11.46 -6.86 -14.87
C VAL A 30 -11.33 -5.37 -14.53
N PRO A 31 -12.14 -4.48 -15.15
CA PRO A 31 -12.18 -3.07 -14.78
C PRO A 31 -12.75 -2.90 -13.36
N PRO A 32 -12.53 -1.74 -12.71
CA PRO A 32 -13.08 -1.50 -11.38
C PRO A 32 -14.61 -1.56 -11.39
N ALA A 33 -15.19 -1.92 -10.24
CA ALA A 33 -16.65 -1.88 -10.09
C ALA A 33 -17.21 -0.48 -10.39
N ALA A 34 -18.46 -0.40 -10.85
CA ALA A 34 -19.11 0.89 -11.11
C ALA A 34 -19.11 1.78 -9.86
N GLY A 35 -18.69 3.04 -10.00
CA GLY A 35 -18.51 3.98 -8.88
C GLY A 35 -17.15 3.88 -8.17
N ASN A 36 -16.26 2.99 -8.62
CA ASN A 36 -14.87 2.90 -8.17
C ASN A 36 -13.89 3.30 -9.28
N LYS A 37 -12.68 3.69 -8.86
CA LYS A 37 -11.50 3.89 -9.71
C LYS A 37 -10.40 2.90 -9.33
N THR A 38 -9.57 2.53 -10.31
CA THR A 38 -8.36 1.73 -10.07
C THR A 38 -7.21 2.66 -9.69
N VAL A 39 -6.49 2.32 -8.63
CA VAL A 39 -5.26 2.98 -8.20
C VAL A 39 -4.15 1.95 -8.18
N VAL A 40 -3.04 2.28 -8.86
CA VAL A 40 -1.83 1.45 -8.88
C VAL A 40 -0.71 2.22 -8.24
N LEU A 41 -0.15 1.66 -7.17
CA LEU A 41 1.03 2.18 -6.49
C LEU A 41 2.25 1.38 -6.94
N THR A 42 3.22 2.02 -7.57
CA THR A 42 4.56 1.44 -7.71
C THR A 42 5.33 1.74 -6.45
N VAL A 43 5.77 0.70 -5.75
CA VAL A 43 6.38 0.82 -4.42
C VAL A 43 7.72 0.11 -4.36
N SER A 44 8.58 0.63 -3.50
CA SER A 44 9.84 0.00 -3.12
C SER A 44 9.90 -0.15 -1.61
N MET A 45 10.48 -1.25 -1.13
CA MET A 45 10.73 -1.49 0.29
C MET A 45 12.12 -2.11 0.48
N THR A 46 12.86 -1.61 1.46
CA THR A 46 14.10 -2.22 1.95
C THR A 46 13.90 -2.61 3.41
N THR A 47 14.23 -3.85 3.71
CA THR A 47 14.22 -4.40 5.07
C THR A 47 15.66 -4.63 5.55
N GLY A 48 15.90 -4.39 6.84
CA GLY A 48 17.09 -4.79 7.58
C GLY A 48 16.79 -6.04 8.40
N THR A 49 17.46 -6.16 9.55
CA THR A 49 17.16 -7.24 10.50
C THR A 49 15.93 -6.85 11.30
N LEU A 50 14.82 -7.54 11.03
CA LEU A 50 13.52 -7.22 11.60
C LEU A 50 13.38 -7.76 13.02
N SER A 51 12.78 -6.98 13.92
CA SER A 51 12.26 -7.52 15.18
C SER A 51 11.02 -8.39 14.92
N GLU A 52 10.56 -9.12 15.93
CA GLU A 52 9.31 -9.90 15.85
C GLU A 52 8.11 -9.02 15.45
N THR A 53 8.03 -7.81 16.00
CA THR A 53 6.98 -6.84 15.64
C THR A 53 7.16 -6.32 14.22
N GLY A 54 8.40 -6.03 13.80
CA GLY A 54 8.70 -5.63 12.42
C GLY A 54 8.29 -6.70 11.41
N ALA A 55 8.62 -7.96 11.69
CA ALA A 55 8.25 -9.11 10.86
C ALA A 55 6.73 -9.32 10.77
N ALA A 56 5.97 -9.06 11.85
CA ALA A 56 4.51 -9.16 11.83
C ALA A 56 3.82 -8.06 11.03
N LEU A 57 4.45 -6.89 10.88
CA LEU A 57 3.85 -5.72 10.23
C LEU A 57 4.28 -5.56 8.78
N VAL A 58 5.49 -6.00 8.42
CA VAL A 58 6.10 -5.66 7.13
C VAL A 58 5.25 -6.09 5.92
N ASP A 59 4.64 -7.27 5.99
CA ASP A 59 3.77 -7.79 4.92
C ASP A 59 2.44 -7.04 4.81
N THR A 60 2.05 -6.32 5.87
CA THR A 60 0.78 -5.57 5.90
C THR A 60 0.89 -4.20 5.25
N ILE A 61 2.10 -3.62 5.15
CA ILE A 61 2.34 -2.26 4.65
C ILE A 61 1.76 -2.02 3.26
N TRP A 62 2.00 -2.99 2.37
CA TRP A 62 1.58 -2.95 0.98
C TRP A 62 0.53 -3.98 0.62
N ASN A 63 -0.06 -4.64 1.62
CA ASN A 63 -1.18 -5.54 1.38
C ASN A 63 -2.39 -4.70 0.92
N PRO A 64 -2.99 -4.98 -0.25
CA PRO A 64 -4.16 -4.26 -0.74
C PRO A 64 -5.29 -4.12 0.29
N THR A 65 -5.50 -5.15 1.11
CA THR A 65 -6.57 -5.20 2.13
C THR A 65 -6.27 -4.37 3.38
N SER A 66 -5.02 -3.94 3.56
CA SER A 66 -4.60 -3.04 4.64
C SER A 66 -4.64 -1.57 4.25
N LEU A 67 -4.90 -1.28 2.96
CA LEU A 67 -5.04 0.07 2.46
C LEU A 67 -6.47 0.59 2.67
N LYS A 68 -6.57 1.89 2.90
CA LYS A 68 -7.82 2.64 3.07
C LYS A 68 -7.86 3.76 2.05
N SER A 69 -9.06 4.15 1.66
CA SER A 69 -9.34 5.36 0.89
C SER A 69 -9.90 6.44 1.79
N LEU A 70 -9.59 7.70 1.46
CA LEU A 70 -10.15 8.87 2.14
C LEU A 70 -10.80 9.80 1.12
N SER A 71 -12.01 10.24 1.42
CA SER A 71 -12.78 11.21 0.62
C SER A 71 -12.68 12.63 1.21
N PRO A 72 -13.01 13.68 0.42
CA PRO A 72 -12.95 15.08 0.86
C PRO A 72 -13.83 15.41 2.07
N ASP A 73 -14.90 14.66 2.28
CA ASP A 73 -15.82 14.78 3.41
C ASP A 73 -15.28 14.11 4.69
N GLY A 74 -14.10 13.49 4.63
CA GLY A 74 -13.49 12.75 5.72
C GLY A 74 -13.95 11.29 5.83
N SER A 75 -14.78 10.80 4.89
CA SER A 75 -15.19 9.40 4.85
C SER A 75 -13.99 8.49 4.58
N VAL A 76 -13.91 7.38 5.32
CA VAL A 76 -12.87 6.35 5.18
C VAL A 76 -13.52 5.05 4.74
N ALA A 77 -12.98 4.42 3.70
CA ALA A 77 -13.44 3.12 3.21
C ALA A 77 -12.27 2.18 2.92
N ASP A 78 -12.50 0.88 3.08
CA ASP A 78 -11.51 -0.13 2.78
C ASP A 78 -11.20 -0.17 1.28
N ALA A 79 -9.92 -0.21 0.93
CA ALA A 79 -9.52 -0.49 -0.43
C ALA A 79 -9.74 -1.99 -0.71
N VAL A 80 -10.17 -2.31 -1.93
CA VAL A 80 -10.31 -3.71 -2.37
C VAL A 80 -9.21 -4.07 -3.37
N PRO A 81 -8.73 -5.32 -3.41
CA PRO A 81 -7.74 -5.72 -4.40
C PRO A 81 -8.24 -5.51 -5.83
N GLY A 82 -7.45 -4.82 -6.65
CA GLY A 82 -7.76 -4.63 -8.07
C GLY A 82 -7.37 -5.84 -8.93
N ARG A 83 -7.96 -5.89 -10.13
CA ARG A 83 -7.79 -6.97 -11.12
C ARG A 83 -7.62 -6.46 -12.55
N CYS A 84 -7.21 -5.21 -12.72
CA CYS A 84 -7.01 -4.49 -13.98
C CYS A 84 -5.60 -4.74 -14.56
N LEU A 85 -4.59 -5.00 -13.72
CA LEU A 85 -3.24 -5.37 -14.14
C LEU A 85 -2.97 -6.88 -13.97
N SER A 86 -1.98 -7.41 -14.70
CA SER A 86 -1.53 -8.79 -14.49
C SER A 86 -0.79 -8.97 -13.16
N GLU A 87 -0.69 -10.23 -12.74
CA GLU A 87 0.11 -10.64 -11.58
C GLU A 87 1.63 -10.38 -11.77
N ALA A 88 2.09 -10.22 -13.01
CA ALA A 88 3.49 -9.96 -13.29
C ALA A 88 3.92 -8.58 -12.80
N GLY A 89 4.89 -8.54 -11.89
CA GLY A 89 5.42 -7.30 -11.31
C GLY A 89 4.66 -6.79 -10.09
N LYS A 90 3.65 -7.52 -9.60
CA LYS A 90 3.01 -7.22 -8.31
C LYS A 90 4.01 -7.30 -7.16
N PHE A 91 3.81 -6.44 -6.17
CA PHE A 91 4.61 -6.47 -4.95
C PHE A 91 4.45 -7.84 -4.26
N PRO A 92 5.54 -8.45 -3.79
CA PRO A 92 5.48 -9.79 -3.22
C PRO A 92 4.61 -9.82 -1.95
N PHE A 93 3.84 -10.89 -1.77
CA PHE A 93 3.05 -11.11 -0.56
C PHE A 93 3.89 -11.40 0.68
N ALA A 94 5.11 -11.92 0.50
CA ALA A 94 6.03 -12.24 1.58
C ALA A 94 7.28 -11.37 1.44
N VAL A 95 7.51 -10.51 2.44
CA VAL A 95 8.66 -9.62 2.50
C VAL A 95 9.74 -10.26 3.37
N LEU A 96 10.84 -10.65 2.72
CA LEU A 96 12.00 -11.22 3.40
C LEU A 96 12.80 -10.13 4.15
N PRO A 97 13.42 -10.46 5.30
CA PRO A 97 14.35 -9.56 6.00
C PRO A 97 15.66 -9.38 5.22
N ASN A 98 16.39 -8.30 5.51
CA ASN A 98 17.67 -7.95 4.89
C ASN A 98 17.62 -7.94 3.34
N ALA A 99 16.52 -7.49 2.75
CA ALA A 99 16.29 -7.54 1.31
C ALA A 99 15.63 -6.27 0.77
N LYS A 100 15.74 -6.08 -0.54
CA LYS A 100 15.00 -5.05 -1.27
C LYS A 100 13.90 -5.71 -2.10
N HIS A 101 12.71 -5.12 -2.03
CA HIS A 101 11.50 -5.54 -2.73
C HIS A 101 10.94 -4.37 -3.52
N THR A 102 10.45 -4.63 -4.72
CA THR A 102 9.82 -3.63 -5.58
C THR A 102 8.67 -4.27 -6.31
N GLY A 103 7.61 -3.51 -6.58
CA GLY A 103 6.51 -3.99 -7.38
C GLY A 103 5.32 -3.04 -7.37
N THR A 104 4.20 -3.51 -7.88
CA THR A 104 2.96 -2.76 -7.91
C THR A 104 1.94 -3.28 -6.89
N VAL A 105 1.20 -2.37 -6.28
CA VAL A 105 0.03 -2.65 -5.44
C VAL A 105 -1.17 -2.06 -6.17
N GLU A 106 -2.11 -2.92 -6.53
CA GLU A 106 -3.33 -2.51 -7.23
C GLU A 106 -4.53 -2.60 -6.30
N VAL A 107 -5.28 -1.50 -6.21
CA VAL A 107 -6.53 -1.43 -5.45
C VAL A 107 -7.63 -0.74 -6.24
N GLU A 108 -8.87 -1.06 -5.90
CA GLU A 108 -10.04 -0.26 -6.26
C GLU A 108 -10.50 0.53 -5.03
N VAL A 109 -10.87 1.77 -5.26
CA VAL A 109 -11.40 2.69 -4.24
C VAL A 109 -12.58 3.47 -4.84
N PRO A 110 -13.48 4.02 -4.02
CA PRO A 110 -14.56 4.88 -4.54
C PRO A 110 -14.01 6.00 -5.43
N GLU A 111 -14.74 6.37 -6.50
CA GLU A 111 -14.34 7.48 -7.38
C GLU A 111 -14.14 8.80 -6.62
N SER A 112 -14.89 8.99 -5.52
CA SER A 112 -14.78 10.15 -4.63
C SER A 112 -13.54 10.16 -3.74
N ALA A 113 -12.72 9.11 -3.73
CA ALA A 113 -11.51 9.06 -2.92
C ALA A 113 -10.45 10.02 -3.46
N THR A 114 -9.93 10.90 -2.61
CA THR A 114 -8.85 11.84 -2.94
C THR A 114 -7.51 11.43 -2.35
N SER A 115 -7.49 10.44 -1.46
CA SER A 115 -6.24 9.89 -0.91
C SER A 115 -6.35 8.39 -0.68
N ILE A 116 -5.19 7.73 -0.73
CA ILE A 116 -4.99 6.35 -0.28
C ILE A 116 -4.12 6.40 0.97
N ALA A 117 -4.41 5.56 1.95
CA ALA A 117 -3.66 5.47 3.18
C ALA A 117 -3.28 4.03 3.49
N SER A 118 -2.05 3.83 3.96
CA SER A 118 -1.65 2.59 4.60
C SER A 118 -1.81 2.77 6.11
N THR A 119 -2.61 1.92 6.74
CA THR A 119 -2.89 1.99 8.17
C THR A 119 -2.58 0.65 8.81
N HIS A 120 -1.82 0.65 9.91
CA HIS A 120 -1.58 -0.58 10.67
C HIS A 120 -2.03 -0.40 12.12
N PRO A 121 -2.81 -1.36 12.66
CA PRO A 121 -3.16 -1.36 14.06
C PRO A 121 -1.92 -1.75 14.88
N VAL A 122 -1.14 -0.76 15.32
CA VAL A 122 -0.14 -1.00 16.38
C VAL A 122 -0.87 -0.90 17.72
N ARG A 123 -0.69 -1.91 18.57
CA ARG A 123 -1.55 -2.15 19.73
C ARG A 123 -1.45 -1.14 20.86
N GLU A 124 -0.47 -0.21 20.88
CA GLU A 124 -0.23 0.61 22.08
C GLU A 124 0.04 2.11 21.85
N ASP A 125 0.32 2.57 20.62
CA ASP A 125 0.87 3.93 20.39
C ASP A 125 -0.05 4.87 19.61
N GLY A 126 -1.29 4.47 19.36
CA GLY A 126 -2.14 5.10 18.35
C GLY A 126 -1.81 4.60 16.94
N GLY A 127 -2.84 4.43 16.10
CA GLY A 127 -2.65 3.97 14.73
C GLY A 127 -1.68 4.88 13.98
N ARG A 128 -0.63 4.30 13.42
CA ARG A 128 0.31 5.01 12.54
C ARG A 128 0.00 4.60 11.11
N GLY A 129 0.14 5.57 10.21
CA GLY A 129 -0.14 5.37 8.81
C GLY A 129 0.45 6.48 7.97
N TRP A 130 0.45 6.23 6.67
CA TRP A 130 0.92 7.16 5.67
C TRP A 130 -0.20 7.40 4.68
N VAL A 131 -0.32 8.64 4.23
CA VAL A 131 -1.37 9.07 3.31
C VAL A 131 -0.72 9.63 2.08
N TRP A 132 -1.19 9.20 0.91
CA TRP A 132 -0.75 9.71 -0.38
C TRP A 132 -1.96 10.26 -1.16
N PRO A 133 -1.85 11.47 -1.73
CA PRO A 133 -2.91 12.02 -2.56
C PRO A 133 -3.03 11.24 -3.87
N ILE A 134 -4.27 11.05 -4.34
CA ILE A 134 -4.59 10.28 -5.56
C ILE A 134 -5.54 11.03 -6.52
N GLY A 135 -5.50 12.36 -6.49
CA GLY A 135 -6.33 13.21 -7.36
C GLY A 135 -7.79 13.22 -6.95
#